data_AF-A0A8T6V4C2-F1
#
_entry.id   AF-A0A8T6V4C2-F1
#
_cell.length_a   1.000
_cell.length_b   1.000
_cell.length_c   1.000
_cell.angle_alpha   90.00
_cell.angle_beta   90.00
_cell.angle_gamma   90.00
#
_symmetry.space_group_name_H-M   'P 1'
#
loop_
_entity.id
_entity.type
_entity.pdbx_description
1 polymer ?
#
loop_
_entity_poly.entity_id
_entity_poly.type
_entity_poly.pdbx_seq_one_letter_code
_entity_poly.pdbx_strand_id
1 'polypeptide(L)'
;GHGGLTSFHASDAKSAFVRMESPPMNVHVGGQMLISAILQQNRMVDTNGKISRRVTAISEIVPGKEITLNKIFEWNTTSSRFLPVDVKEVVEKSYRLQEIAKVNGWSWQEVVNQLVTRMCFLSKLLFEGKTKFDVVTDELEKFYYDPIRRHSIVLEATSIDGSGNIHFG
;
A
#
# COMPACT_ATOMS: atom_id res chain seq x y z
N GLY A 1 20.87 -7.73 -0.38
CA GLY A 1 19.62 -7.09 -0.79
C GLY A 1 19.28 -6.04 0.24
N HIS A 2 19.17 -4.78 -0.17
CA HIS A 2 18.81 -3.67 0.71
C HIS A 2 17.46 -3.11 0.25
N GLY A 3 16.54 -2.91 1.18
CA GLY A 3 15.32 -2.15 0.90
C GLY A 3 15.66 -0.68 0.68
N GLY A 4 14.99 -0.05 -0.26
CA GLY A 4 15.16 1.37 -0.56
C GLY A 4 13.87 2.00 -1.03
N LEU A 5 13.74 3.31 -0.80
CA LEU A 5 12.63 4.12 -1.28
C LEU A 5 13.21 5.39 -1.92
N THR A 6 12.61 5.81 -3.03
CA THR A 6 12.97 7.07 -3.69
C THR A 6 11.72 7.71 -4.30
N SER A 7 11.79 9.02 -4.55
CA SER A 7 10.79 9.73 -5.36
C SER A 7 11.24 9.76 -6.82
N PHE A 8 10.30 9.62 -7.74
CA PHE A 8 10.59 9.64 -9.17
C PHE A 8 9.59 10.51 -9.91
N HIS A 9 10.09 11.40 -10.77
CA HIS A 9 9.23 12.28 -11.57
C HIS A 9 8.78 11.55 -12.85
N ALA A 10 7.55 11.03 -12.86
CA ALA A 10 6.91 10.38 -13.99
C ALA A 10 5.38 10.57 -13.94
N SER A 11 4.70 10.44 -15.07
CA SER A 11 3.23 10.52 -15.14
C SER A 11 2.54 9.28 -14.60
N ASP A 12 3.19 8.13 -14.72
CA ASP A 12 2.69 6.80 -14.38
C ASP A 12 3.86 5.81 -14.32
N ALA A 13 3.58 4.56 -13.94
CA ALA A 13 4.61 3.52 -13.82
C ALA A 13 5.30 3.17 -15.15
N LYS A 14 4.58 3.24 -16.28
CA LYS A 14 5.16 2.94 -17.60
C LYS A 14 6.12 4.04 -18.04
N SER A 15 5.75 5.30 -17.88
CA SER A 15 6.65 6.42 -18.18
C SER A 15 7.84 6.49 -17.23
N ALA A 16 7.70 6.00 -15.99
CA ALA A 16 8.83 5.82 -15.08
C ALA A 16 9.89 4.87 -15.66
N PHE A 17 9.49 3.72 -16.22
CA PHE A 17 10.42 2.78 -16.87
C PHE A 17 11.10 3.37 -18.11
N VAL A 18 10.36 4.06 -18.97
CA VAL A 18 10.94 4.73 -20.14
C VAL A 18 12.02 5.73 -19.72
N ARG A 19 11.78 6.51 -18.66
CA ARG A 19 12.76 7.47 -18.12
C ARG A 19 13.94 6.79 -17.45
N MET A 20 13.72 5.68 -16.76
CA MET A 20 14.77 4.87 -16.15
C MET A 20 15.72 4.31 -17.22
N GLU A 21 15.19 3.83 -18.33
CA GLU A 21 15.98 3.29 -19.45
C GLU A 21 16.75 4.39 -20.22
N SER A 22 16.17 5.58 -20.32
CA SER A 22 16.76 6.69 -21.08
C SER A 22 18.00 7.29 -20.39
N PRO A 23 18.96 7.86 -21.14
CA PRO A 23 20.00 8.71 -20.56
C PRO A 23 19.41 9.88 -19.76
N PRO A 24 20.05 10.30 -18.65
CA PRO A 24 21.34 9.81 -18.14
C PRO A 24 21.24 8.56 -17.26
N MET A 25 20.05 8.01 -17.01
CA MET A 25 19.84 6.94 -16.04
C MET A 25 20.33 5.58 -16.51
N ASN A 26 20.02 5.21 -17.76
CA ASN A 26 20.47 3.96 -18.39
C ASN A 26 20.21 2.70 -17.53
N VAL A 27 19.11 2.66 -16.79
CA VAL A 27 18.72 1.52 -15.95
C VAL A 27 18.09 0.45 -16.81
N HIS A 28 18.85 -0.62 -17.06
CA HIS A 28 18.38 -1.78 -17.81
C HIS A 28 17.23 -2.52 -17.11
N VAL A 29 16.46 -3.27 -17.89
CA VAL A 29 15.29 -4.06 -17.43
C VAL A 29 15.60 -4.91 -16.19
N GLY A 30 16.78 -5.53 -16.10
CA GLY A 30 17.18 -6.31 -14.92
C GLY A 30 17.21 -5.49 -13.62
N GLY A 31 17.60 -4.22 -13.67
CA GLY A 31 17.54 -3.31 -12.53
C GLY A 31 16.12 -2.84 -12.22
N GLN A 32 15.31 -2.61 -13.26
CA GLN A 32 13.90 -2.24 -13.10
C GLN A 32 13.07 -3.34 -12.42
N MET A 33 13.39 -4.62 -12.68
CA MET A 33 12.76 -5.79 -12.04
C MET A 33 12.98 -5.88 -10.53
N LEU A 34 13.98 -5.18 -9.99
CA LEU A 34 14.26 -5.16 -8.55
C LEU A 34 13.29 -4.27 -7.78
N ILE A 35 12.54 -3.40 -8.46
CA ILE A 35 11.55 -2.52 -7.84
C ILE A 35 10.35 -3.39 -7.44
N SER A 36 9.87 -3.27 -6.19
CA SER A 36 8.73 -4.05 -5.73
C SER A 36 7.39 -3.47 -6.20
N ALA A 37 7.21 -2.16 -6.02
CA ALA A 37 6.01 -1.42 -6.41
C ALA A 37 6.33 0.04 -6.73
N ILE A 38 5.46 0.67 -7.54
CA ILE A 38 5.44 2.11 -7.79
C ILE A 38 4.10 2.66 -7.27
N LEU A 39 4.20 3.69 -6.43
CA LEU A 39 3.07 4.47 -5.95
C LEU A 39 2.99 5.77 -6.75
N GLN A 40 1.90 5.96 -7.47
CA GLN A 40 1.67 7.15 -8.28
C GLN A 40 0.86 8.18 -7.48
N GLN A 41 1.40 9.39 -7.34
CA GLN A 41 0.73 10.50 -6.66
C GLN A 41 0.48 11.66 -7.62
N ASN A 42 -0.78 12.11 -7.70
CA ASN A 42 -1.18 13.23 -8.54
C ASN A 42 -1.75 14.39 -7.71
N ARG A 43 -1.62 15.61 -8.25
CA ARG A 43 -2.35 16.79 -7.78
C ARG A 43 -3.75 16.76 -8.42
N MET A 44 -4.78 16.75 -7.59
CA MET A 44 -6.18 16.83 -8.01
C MET A 44 -6.75 18.21 -7.64
N VAL A 45 -7.66 18.69 -8.46
CA VAL A 45 -8.44 19.91 -8.21
C VAL A 45 -9.90 19.48 -8.22
N ASP A 46 -10.62 19.71 -7.12
CA ASP A 46 -12.04 19.43 -7.07
C ASP A 46 -12.87 20.54 -7.75
N THR A 47 -14.19 20.35 -7.82
CA THR A 47 -15.11 21.30 -8.44
C THR A 47 -15.12 22.68 -7.76
N ASN A 48 -14.69 22.76 -6.50
CA ASN A 48 -14.59 24.00 -5.73
C ASN A 48 -13.20 24.66 -5.86
N GLY A 49 -12.33 24.13 -6.73
CA GLY A 49 -10.96 24.61 -6.89
C GLY A 49 -10.01 24.18 -5.77
N LYS A 50 -10.45 23.35 -4.81
CA LYS A 50 -9.60 22.89 -3.72
C LYS A 50 -8.61 21.87 -4.26
N ILE A 51 -7.35 22.13 -3.94
CA ILE A 51 -6.23 21.30 -4.37
C ILE A 51 -5.99 20.22 -3.33
N SER A 52 -5.86 18.97 -3.78
CA SER A 52 -5.39 17.86 -2.94
C SER A 52 -4.31 17.06 -3.65
N ARG A 53 -3.43 16.42 -2.88
CA ARG A 53 -2.53 15.39 -3.40
C ARG A 53 -3.12 14.04 -3.05
N ARG A 54 -3.17 13.14 -4.01
CA ARG A 54 -3.75 11.81 -3.80
C ARG A 54 -2.97 10.77 -4.56
N VAL A 55 -2.81 9.62 -3.92
CA VAL A 55 -2.37 8.41 -4.60
C VAL A 55 -3.43 8.03 -5.62
N THR A 56 -3.07 7.89 -6.89
CA THR A 56 -4.00 7.53 -7.97
C THR A 56 -3.90 6.07 -8.34
N ALA A 57 -2.73 5.47 -8.16
CA ALA A 57 -2.51 4.06 -8.42
C ALA A 57 -1.35 3.52 -7.58
N ILE A 58 -1.41 2.24 -7.25
CA ILE A 58 -0.27 1.46 -6.76
C ILE A 58 -0.13 0.26 -7.69
N SER A 59 1.02 0.16 -8.34
CA SER A 59 1.33 -0.92 -9.27
C SER A 59 2.52 -1.72 -8.76
N GLU A 60 2.35 -3.03 -8.63
CA GLU A 60 3.44 -3.96 -8.42
C GLU A 60 4.17 -4.23 -9.73
N ILE A 61 5.48 -4.38 -9.65
CA ILE A 61 6.31 -4.81 -10.76
C ILE A 61 6.43 -6.32 -10.63
N VAL A 62 5.92 -7.06 -11.61
CA VAL A 62 6.00 -8.52 -11.63
C VAL A 62 7.14 -8.92 -12.58
N PRO A 63 8.22 -9.54 -12.08
CA PRO A 63 9.33 -9.98 -12.91
C PRO A 63 8.92 -11.17 -13.79
N GLY A 64 9.41 -11.19 -15.03
CA GLY A 64 9.11 -12.23 -16.02
C GLY A 64 10.02 -12.09 -17.25
N LYS A 65 9.67 -12.71 -18.38
CA LYS A 65 10.37 -12.46 -19.66
C LYS A 65 10.30 -10.98 -20.05
N GLU A 66 9.16 -10.36 -19.75
CA GLU A 66 8.93 -8.92 -19.81
C GLU A 66 8.36 -8.47 -18.46
N ILE A 67 8.58 -7.21 -18.10
CA ILE A 67 8.01 -6.64 -16.88
C ILE A 67 6.50 -6.46 -17.07
N THR A 68 5.72 -7.03 -16.15
CA THR A 68 4.28 -6.75 -16.07
C THR A 68 4.00 -5.78 -14.93
N LEU A 69 3.18 -4.77 -15.21
CA LEU A 69 2.68 -3.84 -14.20
C LEU A 69 1.33 -4.34 -13.70
N ASN A 70 1.32 -4.87 -12.48
CA ASN A 70 0.11 -5.35 -11.83
C ASN A 70 -0.48 -4.26 -10.93
N LYS A 71 -1.54 -3.59 -11.40
CA LYS A 71 -2.18 -2.51 -10.64
C LYS A 71 -3.02 -3.09 -9.50
N ILE A 72 -2.60 -2.86 -8.26
CA ILE A 72 -3.25 -3.38 -7.05
C ILE A 72 -4.29 -2.42 -6.52
N PHE A 73 -3.98 -1.13 -6.50
CA PHE A 73 -4.91 -0.09 -6.06
C PHE A 73 -5.08 0.99 -7.11
N GLU A 74 -6.28 1.56 -7.19
CA GLU A 74 -6.57 2.76 -7.95
C GLU A 74 -7.55 3.68 -7.24
N TRP A 75 -7.42 4.98 -7.50
CA TRP A 75 -8.37 5.98 -7.02
C TRP A 75 -9.53 6.15 -7.99
N ASN A 76 -10.75 5.87 -7.54
CA ASN A 76 -11.96 6.19 -8.27
C ASN A 76 -12.44 7.60 -7.89
N THR A 77 -12.36 8.54 -8.84
CA THR A 77 -12.75 9.94 -8.63
C THR A 77 -14.26 10.11 -8.42
N THR A 78 -15.08 9.30 -9.09
CA THR A 78 -16.55 9.38 -9.02
C THR A 78 -17.07 8.97 -7.65
N SER A 79 -16.63 7.82 -7.14
CA SER A 79 -17.06 7.31 -5.83
C SER A 79 -16.25 7.89 -4.66
N SER A 80 -15.16 8.60 -4.97
CA SER A 80 -14.19 9.09 -3.99
C SER A 80 -13.69 7.98 -3.07
N ARG A 81 -13.28 6.85 -3.64
CA ARG A 81 -12.73 5.69 -2.91
C ARG A 81 -11.54 5.07 -3.63
N PHE A 82 -10.70 4.39 -2.84
CA PHE A 82 -9.73 3.46 -3.40
C PHE A 82 -10.42 2.14 -3.76
N LEU A 83 -10.03 1.57 -4.89
CA LEU A 83 -10.44 0.24 -5.34
C LEU A 83 -9.20 -0.67 -5.41
N PRO A 84 -9.32 -1.96 -5.05
CA PRO A 84 -10.49 -2.57 -4.45
C PRO A 84 -10.68 -2.16 -2.98
N VAL A 85 -11.92 -2.30 -2.48
CA VAL A 85 -12.26 -2.01 -1.08
C VAL A 85 -12.05 -3.25 -0.20
N ASP A 86 -12.28 -4.45 -0.75
CA ASP A 86 -12.12 -5.70 -0.02
C ASP A 86 -10.64 -6.11 0.05
N VAL A 87 -10.15 -6.32 1.27
CA VAL A 87 -8.80 -6.83 1.55
C VAL A 87 -8.55 -8.18 0.89
N LYS A 88 -9.57 -9.03 0.73
CA LYS A 88 -9.44 -10.34 0.09
C LYS A 88 -9.07 -10.19 -1.39
N GLU A 89 -9.69 -9.24 -2.07
CA GLU A 89 -9.39 -8.93 -3.47
C GLU A 89 -7.95 -8.38 -3.62
N VAL A 90 -7.47 -7.60 -2.64
CA VAL A 90 -6.07 -7.15 -2.59
C VAL A 90 -5.12 -8.35 -2.50
N VAL A 91 -5.39 -9.29 -1.59
CA VAL A 91 -4.55 -10.49 -1.39
C VAL A 91 -4.54 -11.37 -2.64
N GLU A 92 -5.70 -11.56 -3.28
CA GLU A 92 -5.81 -12.34 -4.52
C GLU A 92 -5.04 -11.72 -5.67
N LYS A 93 -5.11 -10.39 -5.82
CA LYS A 93 -4.44 -9.67 -6.91
C LYS A 93 -2.93 -9.49 -6.71
N SER A 94 -2.46 -9.39 -5.48
CA SER A 94 -1.07 -9.02 -5.19
C SER A 94 -0.09 -10.18 -5.42
N TYR A 95 0.86 -9.95 -6.33
CA TYR A 95 2.00 -10.84 -6.54
C TYR A 95 2.97 -10.79 -5.35
N ARG A 96 3.19 -9.59 -4.79
CA ARG A 96 4.14 -9.41 -3.68
C ARG A 96 3.65 -10.05 -2.38
N LEU A 97 2.34 -10.02 -2.11
CA LEU A 97 1.77 -10.72 -0.96
C LEU A 97 1.87 -12.24 -1.11
N GLN A 98 1.76 -12.79 -2.32
CA GLN A 98 2.00 -14.21 -2.58
C GLN A 98 3.45 -14.61 -2.33
N GLU A 99 4.43 -13.76 -2.72
CA GLU A 99 5.84 -13.99 -2.38
C GLU A 99 6.08 -13.98 -0.87
N ILE A 100 5.51 -12.99 -0.17
CA ILE A 100 5.59 -12.91 1.30
C ILE A 100 4.99 -14.16 1.93
N ALA A 101 3.82 -14.60 1.46
CA ALA A 101 3.15 -15.79 1.97
C ALA A 101 4.03 -17.03 1.83
N LYS A 102 4.63 -17.23 0.64
CA LYS A 102 5.51 -18.37 0.35
C LYS A 102 6.75 -18.37 1.25
N VAL A 103 7.39 -17.22 1.45
CA VAL A 103 8.60 -17.11 2.28
C VAL A 103 8.31 -17.38 3.75
N ASN A 104 7.13 -16.98 4.23
CA ASN A 104 6.76 -17.15 5.65
C ASN A 104 5.97 -18.45 5.92
N GLY A 105 5.65 -19.24 4.89
CA GLY A 105 4.78 -20.40 5.03
C GLY A 105 3.33 -20.06 5.40
N TRP A 106 2.89 -18.84 5.09
CA TRP A 106 1.54 -18.38 5.41
C TRP A 106 0.52 -18.90 4.39
N SER A 107 -0.61 -19.36 4.92
CA SER A 107 -1.85 -19.55 4.18
C SER A 107 -2.43 -18.21 3.72
N TRP A 108 -3.35 -18.28 2.76
CA TRP A 108 -4.09 -17.12 2.29
C TRP A 108 -4.79 -16.38 3.43
N GLN A 109 -5.40 -17.12 4.37
CA GLN A 109 -6.11 -16.53 5.50
C GLN A 109 -5.15 -15.80 6.46
N GLU A 110 -3.93 -16.30 6.63
CA GLU A 110 -2.91 -15.62 7.43
C GLU A 110 -2.49 -14.30 6.80
N VAL A 111 -2.32 -14.23 5.47
CA VAL A 111 -2.03 -12.96 4.78
C VAL A 111 -3.17 -11.95 4.98
N VAL A 112 -4.42 -12.38 4.81
CA VAL A 112 -5.60 -11.54 5.10
C VAL A 112 -5.56 -11.04 6.54
N ASN A 113 -5.34 -11.93 7.52
CA ASN A 113 -5.29 -11.56 8.93
C ASN A 113 -4.15 -10.56 9.21
N GLN A 114 -2.98 -10.72 8.58
CA GLN A 114 -1.86 -9.80 8.71
C GLN A 114 -2.18 -8.39 8.18
N LEU A 115 -2.93 -8.30 7.08
CA LEU A 115 -3.39 -7.01 6.55
C LEU A 115 -4.46 -6.39 7.44
N VAL A 116 -5.49 -7.15 7.81
CA VAL A 116 -6.58 -6.68 8.69
C VAL A 116 -6.02 -6.17 10.03
N THR A 117 -5.07 -6.89 10.62
CA THR A 117 -4.42 -6.46 11.87
C THR A 117 -3.76 -5.09 11.73
N ARG A 118 -3.06 -4.85 10.61
CA ARG A 118 -2.42 -3.55 10.33
C ARG A 118 -3.44 -2.46 10.01
N MET A 119 -4.54 -2.80 9.33
CA MET A 119 -5.64 -1.87 9.11
C MET A 119 -6.26 -1.45 10.45
N CYS A 120 -6.60 -2.40 11.34
CA CYS A 120 -7.12 -2.09 12.68
C CYS A 120 -6.16 -1.19 13.46
N PHE A 121 -4.86 -1.48 13.41
CA PHE A 121 -3.87 -0.63 14.06
C PHE A 121 -3.89 0.81 13.55
N LEU A 122 -3.82 1.03 12.23
CA LEU A 122 -3.83 2.38 11.67
C LEU A 122 -5.15 3.11 11.94
N SER A 123 -6.28 2.39 11.85
CA SER A 123 -7.60 2.96 12.16
C SER A 123 -7.75 3.34 13.63
N LYS A 124 -7.18 2.55 14.56
CA LYS A 124 -7.20 2.88 15.99
C LYS A 124 -6.41 4.16 16.28
N LEU A 125 -5.22 4.32 15.68
CA LEU A 125 -4.46 5.55 15.84
C LEU A 125 -5.26 6.77 15.38
N LEU A 126 -5.97 6.67 14.24
CA LEU A 126 -6.81 7.74 13.74
C LEU A 126 -7.99 8.03 14.68
N PHE A 127 -8.67 6.99 15.17
CA PHE A 127 -9.78 7.10 16.13
C PHE A 127 -9.34 7.81 17.42
N GLU A 128 -8.14 7.50 17.93
CA GLU A 128 -7.56 8.15 19.11
C GLU A 128 -6.94 9.53 18.82
N GLY A 129 -7.00 10.02 17.58
CA GLY A 129 -6.42 11.30 17.18
C GLY A 129 -4.89 11.34 17.14
N LYS A 130 -4.23 10.18 17.17
CA LYS A 130 -2.76 10.05 17.15
C LYS A 130 -2.21 10.20 15.74
N THR A 131 -2.02 11.46 15.31
CA THR A 131 -1.58 11.80 13.94
C THR A 131 -0.21 12.48 13.86
N LYS A 132 0.41 12.80 15.00
CA LYS A 132 1.74 13.41 15.05
C LYS A 132 2.83 12.38 14.74
N PHE A 133 3.87 12.79 14.01
CA PHE A 133 4.90 11.88 13.49
C PHE A 133 5.63 11.08 14.57
N ASP A 134 6.07 11.75 15.64
CA ASP A 134 6.71 11.16 16.81
C ASP A 134 5.80 10.13 17.50
N VAL A 135 4.55 10.51 17.74
CA VAL A 135 3.55 9.62 18.35
C VAL A 135 3.29 8.39 17.49
N VAL A 136 3.10 8.56 16.17
CA VAL A 136 2.87 7.45 15.24
C VAL A 136 4.07 6.51 15.19
N THR A 137 5.30 7.07 15.25
CA THR A 137 6.54 6.28 15.26
C THR A 137 6.63 5.43 16.53
N ASP A 138 6.40 6.03 17.71
CA ASP A 138 6.40 5.30 18.98
C ASP A 138 5.34 4.18 19.02
N GLU A 139 4.16 4.43 18.46
CA GLU A 139 3.10 3.42 18.40
C GLU A 139 3.41 2.29 17.41
N LEU A 140 4.07 2.61 16.28
CA LEU A 140 4.55 1.60 15.33
C LEU A 140 5.61 0.70 15.96
N GLU A 141 6.56 1.26 16.71
CA GLU A 141 7.54 0.47 17.45
C GLU A 141 6.86 -0.50 18.42
N LYS A 142 5.94 0.01 19.25
CA LYS A 142 5.17 -0.82 20.19
C LYS A 142 4.41 -1.94 19.47
N PHE A 143 3.77 -1.64 18.33
CA PHE A 143 3.07 -2.64 17.51
C PHE A 143 3.99 -3.75 16.99
N TYR A 144 5.24 -3.44 16.68
CA TYR A 144 6.22 -4.43 16.19
C TYR A 144 6.92 -5.20 17.32
N TYR A 145 7.13 -4.60 18.50
CA TYR A 145 7.80 -5.26 19.62
C TYR A 145 6.87 -6.02 20.57
N ASP A 146 5.57 -5.73 20.57
CA ASP A 146 4.58 -6.40 21.44
C ASP A 146 3.58 -7.24 20.61
N PRO A 147 3.80 -8.56 20.50
CA PRO A 147 2.88 -9.45 19.79
C PRO A 147 1.48 -9.51 20.41
N ILE A 148 1.32 -9.33 21.73
CA ILE A 148 0.01 -9.40 22.38
C ILE A 148 -0.79 -8.18 21.94
N ARG A 149 -0.21 -7.00 22.07
CA ARG A 149 -0.82 -5.75 21.63
C ARG A 149 -1.16 -5.75 20.14
N ARG A 150 -0.28 -6.33 19.32
CA ARG A 150 -0.52 -6.48 17.88
C ARG A 150 -1.83 -7.19 17.58
N HIS A 151 -2.15 -8.26 18.31
CA HIS A 151 -3.35 -9.06 18.03
C HIS A 151 -4.58 -8.57 18.79
N SER A 152 -4.42 -7.99 19.99
CA SER A 152 -5.55 -7.51 20.81
C SER A 152 -6.33 -6.38 20.12
N ILE A 153 -5.67 -5.57 19.30
CA ILE A 153 -6.30 -4.43 18.60
C ILE A 153 -7.44 -4.87 17.66
N VAL A 154 -7.39 -6.10 17.16
CA VAL A 154 -8.45 -6.65 16.30
C VAL A 154 -9.70 -6.96 17.12
N LEU A 155 -9.54 -7.31 18.41
CA LEU A 155 -10.65 -7.61 19.31
C LEU A 155 -11.43 -6.35 19.72
N GLU A 156 -10.81 -5.18 19.61
CA GLU A 156 -11.45 -3.88 19.90
C GLU A 156 -12.25 -3.33 18.71
N ALA A 157 -12.02 -3.85 17.50
CA ALA A 157 -12.74 -3.42 16.31
C ALA A 157 -14.17 -3.97 16.32
N THR A 158 -15.16 -3.10 16.10
CA THR A 158 -16.58 -3.47 16.15
C THR A 158 -17.16 -3.80 14.79
N SER A 159 -16.75 -3.08 13.74
CA SER A 159 -17.22 -3.31 12.38
C SER A 159 -16.29 -2.70 11.33
N ILE A 160 -16.44 -3.14 10.08
CA ILE A 160 -15.86 -2.51 8.89
C ILE A 160 -17.03 -2.04 8.03
N ASP A 161 -17.03 -0.77 7.64
CA ASP A 161 -18.08 -0.23 6.75
C ASP A 161 -17.81 -0.54 5.26
N GLY A 162 -18.81 -0.28 4.42
CA GLY A 162 -18.71 -0.48 2.96
C GLY A 162 -17.71 0.42 2.23
N SER A 163 -16.97 1.28 2.94
CA SER A 163 -15.82 2.04 2.44
C SER A 163 -14.48 1.53 2.97
N GLY A 164 -14.48 0.45 3.75
CA GLY A 164 -13.27 -0.17 4.32
C GLY A 164 -12.78 0.51 5.60
N ASN A 165 -13.54 1.43 6.20
CA ASN A 165 -13.16 2.04 7.48
C ASN A 165 -13.53 1.11 8.63
N ILE A 166 -12.63 1.02 9.61
CA ILE A 166 -12.82 0.24 10.82
C ILE A 166 -13.35 1.15 11.93
N HIS A 167 -14.40 0.69 12.60
CA HIS A 167 -15.03 1.36 13.73
C HIS A 167 -14.63 0.69 15.05
N PHE A 168 -14.53 1.48 16.11
CA PHE A 168 -14.21 1.05 17.47
C PHE A 168 -15.35 1.45 18.40
N GLY A 169 -15.54 0.66 19.47
CA GLY A 169 -16.52 0.92 20.52
C GLY A 169 -16.01 1.86 21.60
#